data_AF-R2QUY1-F1
#
_entry.id   AF-R2QUY1-F1
#
_cell.length_a   1.000
_cell.length_b   1.000
_cell.length_c   1.000
_cell.angle_alpha   90.00
_cell.angle_beta   90.00
_cell.angle_gamma   90.00
#
_symmetry.space_group_name_H-M   'P 1'
#
loop_
_entity.id
_entity.type
_entity.pdbx_description
1 polymer ?
#
loop_
_entity_poly.entity_id
_entity_poly.type
_entity_poly.pdbx_seq_one_letter_code
_entity_poly.pdbx_strand_id
1 'polypeptide(L)'
;MYEDIFAEVQLTVVEQPIEWVNDLPLYRGHIKELPFLVGEGPSKKAMYRQLAEQYQEYAALNQVEDKEEEMTSSLLTADQLLKYYDGETFDGFSLGDMLKDE
;
A
#
# COMPACT_ATOMS: atom_id res chain seq x y z
N MET A 1 8.32 -22.30 5.15
CA MET A 1 9.28 -21.18 5.21
C MET A 1 8.47 -19.89 5.12
N TYR A 2 8.88 -18.75 5.68
CA TYR A 2 8.00 -17.55 5.68
C TYR A 2 7.70 -17.03 4.27
N GLU A 3 8.56 -17.35 3.30
CA GLU A 3 8.37 -17.10 1.87
C GLU A 3 7.09 -17.77 1.32
N ASP A 4 6.70 -18.93 1.87
CA ASP A 4 5.49 -19.65 1.43
C ASP A 4 4.21 -18.88 1.77
N ILE A 5 4.18 -18.17 2.90
CA ILE A 5 3.00 -17.41 3.36
C ILE A 5 2.66 -16.29 2.37
N PHE A 6 3.69 -15.58 1.88
CA PHE A 6 3.50 -14.51 0.90
C PHE A 6 3.18 -15.07 -0.49
N ALA A 7 3.75 -16.22 -0.86
CA ALA A 7 3.44 -16.89 -2.12
C ALA A 7 1.97 -17.35 -2.20
N GLU A 8 1.38 -17.82 -1.09
CA GLU A 8 -0.04 -18.22 -1.03
C GLU A 8 -1.00 -17.06 -1.34
N VAL A 9 -0.61 -15.83 -0.99
CA VAL A 9 -1.39 -14.61 -1.25
C VAL A 9 -0.89 -13.83 -2.47
N GLN A 10 -0.03 -14.44 -3.30
CA GLN A 10 0.53 -13.84 -4.52
C GLN A 10 1.31 -12.53 -4.28
N LEU A 11 1.92 -12.40 -3.10
CA LEU A 11 2.75 -11.26 -2.74
C LEU A 11 4.24 -11.59 -2.89
N THR A 12 4.99 -10.61 -3.35
CA THR A 12 6.43 -10.72 -3.57
C THR A 12 7.18 -9.90 -2.53
N VAL A 13 8.01 -10.54 -1.72
CA VAL A 13 8.91 -9.82 -0.79
C VAL A 13 10.21 -9.47 -1.50
N VAL A 14 10.58 -8.20 -1.46
CA VAL A 14 11.85 -7.67 -1.98
C VAL A 14 12.78 -7.39 -0.81
N GLU A 15 13.86 -8.17 -0.74
CA GLU A 15 14.91 -8.01 0.26
C GLU A 15 15.89 -6.91 -0.17
N GLN A 16 16.26 -6.05 0.78
CA GLN A 16 17.29 -5.03 0.59
C GLN A 16 18.67 -5.56 1.00
N PRO A 17 19.76 -4.93 0.52
CA PRO A 17 21.10 -5.25 0.98
C PRO A 17 21.19 -5.14 2.51
N ILE A 18 21.90 -6.08 3.14
CA ILE A 18 22.05 -6.12 4.59
C ILE A 18 22.88 -4.91 5.03
N GLU A 19 22.33 -4.14 5.97
CA GLU A 19 23.01 -3.02 6.59
C GLU A 19 23.58 -3.44 7.95
N TRP A 20 24.64 -2.78 8.41
CA TRP A 20 25.22 -3.04 9.73
C TRP A 20 24.99 -1.82 10.61
N VAL A 21 24.24 -2.00 11.69
CA VAL A 21 23.91 -0.93 12.64
C VAL A 21 24.30 -1.39 14.03
N ASN A 22 25.19 -0.64 14.70
CA ASN A 22 25.72 -0.97 16.03
C ASN A 22 26.31 -2.39 16.11
N ASP A 23 27.13 -2.78 15.13
CA ASP A 23 27.74 -4.11 15.01
C ASP A 23 26.76 -5.30 14.87
N LEU A 24 25.48 -5.02 14.62
CA LEU A 24 24.45 -6.04 14.37
C LEU A 24 23.95 -5.97 12.92
N PRO A 25 23.69 -7.13 12.28
CA PRO A 25 23.13 -7.15 10.94
C PRO A 25 21.66 -6.72 10.97
N LEU A 26 21.31 -5.78 10.11
CA LEU A 26 19.96 -5.28 9.91
C LEU A 26 19.45 -5.77 8.56
N TYR A 27 18.45 -6.63 8.61
CA TYR A 27 17.74 -7.12 7.44
C TYR A 27 16.55 -6.22 7.19
N ARG A 28 16.43 -5.72 5.96
CA ARG A 28 15.31 -4.88 5.53
C ARG A 28 14.67 -5.43 4.28
N GLY A 29 13.38 -5.17 4.12
CA GLY A 29 12.64 -5.54 2.93
C GLY A 29 11.26 -4.92 2.93
N HIS A 30 10.61 -4.99 1.77
CA HIS A 30 9.25 -4.52 1.57
C HIS A 30 8.48 -5.49 0.68
N ILE A 31 7.15 -5.38 0.71
CA ILE A 31 6.30 -6.12 -0.22
C ILE A 31 6.20 -5.30 -1.52
N LYS A 32 6.50 -5.92 -2.66
CA LYS A 32 6.54 -5.24 -3.96
C LYS A 32 5.21 -4.60 -4.34
N GLU A 33 4.12 -5.30 -4.05
CA GLU A 33 2.75 -4.87 -4.33
C GLU A 33 2.27 -3.82 -3.31
N LEU A 34 2.90 -3.77 -2.13
CA LEU A 34 2.58 -2.85 -1.04
C LEU A 34 3.88 -2.18 -0.53
N PRO A 35 4.50 -1.27 -1.30
CA PRO A 35 5.83 -0.73 -0.98
C PRO A 35 5.89 0.07 0.33
N PHE A 36 4.73 0.49 0.84
CA PHE A 36 4.61 1.17 2.12
C PHE A 36 4.71 0.22 3.32
N LEU A 37 4.50 -1.10 3.12
CA LEU A 37 4.74 -2.11 4.13
C LEU A 37 6.22 -2.49 4.13
N VAL A 38 6.92 -2.07 5.17
CA VAL A 38 8.36 -2.24 5.33
C VAL A 38 8.63 -3.02 6.60
N GLY A 39 9.45 -4.05 6.50
CA GLY A 39 9.89 -4.86 7.63
C GLY A 39 11.38 -4.70 7.84
N GLU A 40 11.79 -4.69 9.10
CA GLU A 40 13.20 -4.68 9.48
C GLU A 40 13.46 -5.59 10.69
N GLY A 41 14.67 -6.14 10.78
CA GLY A 41 14.98 -6.94 11.95
C GLY A 41 16.40 -7.50 11.99
N PRO A 42 16.78 -8.08 13.14
CA PRO A 42 18.12 -8.64 13.34
C PRO A 42 18.35 -9.96 12.59
N SER A 43 17.31 -10.49 11.93
CA SER A 43 17.39 -11.70 11.10
C SER A 43 16.36 -11.66 10.00
N LYS A 44 16.58 -12.40 8.91
CA LYS A 44 15.59 -12.61 7.84
C LYS A 44 14.24 -13.06 8.41
N LYS A 45 14.23 -14.03 9.33
CA LYS A 45 12.99 -14.49 9.98
C LYS A 45 12.24 -13.37 10.73
N ALA A 46 12.95 -12.49 11.42
CA ALA A 46 12.33 -11.39 12.15
C ALA A 46 11.71 -10.36 11.18
N MET A 47 12.41 -10.01 10.11
CA MET A 47 11.91 -9.11 9.06
C MET A 47 10.65 -9.68 8.39
N TYR A 48 10.65 -10.96 8.01
CA TYR A 48 9.49 -11.62 7.40
C TYR A 48 8.29 -11.70 8.35
N ARG A 49 8.54 -11.94 9.65
CA ARG A 49 7.48 -11.93 10.66
C ARG A 49 6.83 -10.56 10.77
N GLN A 50 7.64 -9.49 10.85
CA GLN A 50 7.11 -8.13 10.94
C GLN A 50 6.30 -7.74 9.70
N LEU A 51 6.76 -8.12 8.49
CA LEU A 51 5.98 -7.92 7.27
C LEU A 51 4.65 -8.67 7.32
N ALA A 52 4.62 -9.90 7.85
CA ALA A 52 3.40 -10.69 7.93
C ALA A 52 2.41 -10.08 8.94
N GLU A 53 2.90 -9.60 10.09
CA GLU A 53 2.09 -8.91 11.10
C GLU A 53 1.47 -7.63 10.49
N GLN A 54 2.26 -6.79 9.82
CA GLN A 54 1.74 -5.59 9.15
C GLN A 54 0.76 -5.91 8.01
N TYR A 55 1.03 -6.94 7.22
CA TYR A 55 0.12 -7.36 6.16
C TYR A 55 -1.21 -7.88 6.72
N GLN A 56 -1.18 -8.63 7.82
CA GLN A 56 -2.41 -9.07 8.50
C GLN A 56 -3.24 -7.89 9.01
N GLU A 57 -2.58 -6.88 9.58
CA GLU A 57 -3.25 -5.65 10.01
C GLU A 57 -3.85 -4.89 8.82
N TYR A 58 -3.10 -4.71 7.73
CA TYR A 58 -3.58 -4.10 6.50
C TYR A 58 -4.78 -4.85 5.90
N ALA A 59 -4.69 -6.17 5.79
CA ALA A 59 -5.77 -7.00 5.28
C ALA A 59 -7.01 -6.96 6.19
N ALA A 60 -6.84 -6.82 7.51
CA ALA A 60 -7.94 -6.67 8.44
C ALA A 60 -8.63 -5.31 8.30
N LEU A 61 -7.86 -4.22 8.13
CA LEU A 61 -8.38 -2.87 7.91
C LEU A 61 -9.12 -2.77 6.57
N ASN A 62 -8.56 -3.29 5.50
CA ASN A 62 -9.21 -3.25 4.18
C ASN A 62 -10.47 -4.13 4.11
N GLN A 63 -10.51 -5.26 4.82
CA GLN A 63 -11.74 -6.05 4.96
C GLN A 63 -12.84 -5.34 5.75
N VAL A 64 -12.47 -4.34 6.56
CA VAL A 64 -13.42 -3.45 7.22
C VAL A 64 -13.82 -2.32 6.29
N GLU A 65 -12.91 -1.74 5.49
CA GLU A 65 -13.24 -0.77 4.44
C GLU A 65 -14.21 -1.34 3.40
N ASP A 66 -14.01 -2.57 2.91
CA ASP A 66 -14.97 -3.23 1.98
C ASP A 66 -16.38 -3.39 2.61
N LYS A 67 -16.48 -3.47 3.94
CA LYS A 67 -17.77 -3.53 4.67
C LYS A 67 -18.31 -2.14 5.03
N GLU A 68 -17.44 -1.15 5.19
CA GLU A 68 -17.82 0.23 5.47
C GLU A 68 -18.21 0.98 4.18
N GLU A 69 -17.72 0.58 3.00
CA GLU A 69 -18.19 1.10 1.70
C GLU A 69 -19.67 0.75 1.43
N GLU A 70 -20.15 -0.42 1.86
CA GLU A 70 -21.58 -0.76 1.79
C GLU A 70 -22.45 0.06 2.77
N MET A 71 -21.90 0.44 3.93
CA MET A 71 -22.64 1.13 5.00
C MET A 71 -22.57 2.67 4.93
N THR A 72 -21.54 3.25 4.29
CA THR A 72 -21.37 4.70 4.14
C THR A 72 -21.95 5.25 2.84
N SER A 73 -22.05 4.43 1.78
CA SER A 73 -22.85 4.77 0.58
C SER A 73 -24.34 4.97 0.88
N SER A 74 -24.84 4.37 1.97
CA SER A 74 -26.22 4.53 2.44
C SER A 74 -26.45 5.76 3.34
N LEU A 75 -25.39 6.42 3.82
CA LEU A 75 -25.49 7.54 4.77
C LEU A 75 -25.25 8.92 4.14
N LEU A 76 -24.82 8.99 2.88
CA LEU A 76 -24.65 10.24 2.15
C LEU A 76 -25.49 10.22 0.87
N THR A 77 -26.48 11.08 0.80
CA THR A 77 -27.31 11.25 -0.41
C THR A 77 -26.48 11.92 -1.51
N ALA A 78 -26.82 11.66 -2.78
CA ALA A 78 -26.10 12.19 -3.95
C ALA A 78 -25.92 13.73 -3.91
N ASP A 79 -26.82 14.46 -3.28
CA ASP A 79 -26.73 15.90 -3.03
C ASP A 79 -25.56 16.31 -2.10
N GLN A 80 -25.17 15.46 -1.15
CA GLN A 80 -24.06 15.75 -0.22
C GLN A 80 -22.70 15.53 -0.87
N LEU A 81 -22.57 14.55 -1.77
CA LEU A 81 -21.36 14.37 -2.59
C LEU A 81 -21.14 15.56 -3.54
N LEU A 82 -22.21 16.14 -4.08
CA LEU A 82 -22.15 17.29 -4.99
C LEU A 82 -21.75 18.59 -4.28
N LYS A 83 -21.94 18.67 -2.95
CA LYS A 83 -21.66 19.87 -2.14
C LYS A 83 -20.17 20.06 -1.84
N TYR A 84 -19.39 18.98 -1.91
CA TYR A 84 -17.93 19.01 -1.80
C TYR A 84 -17.24 19.16 -3.16
N TYR A 85 -18.01 19.14 -4.26
CA TYR A 85 -17.53 19.52 -5.58
C TYR A 85 -17.59 21.05 -5.70
N ASP A 86 -16.67 21.75 -5.03
CA ASP A 86 -16.55 23.23 -5.09
C ASP A 86 -15.92 23.72 -6.41
N GLY A 87 -16.33 23.12 -7.53
CA GLY A 87 -16.12 23.66 -8.87
C GLY A 87 -14.68 23.98 -9.31
N GLU A 88 -13.64 23.64 -8.54
CA GLU A 88 -12.26 23.85 -8.99
C GLU A 88 -11.99 22.89 -10.14
N THR A 89 -12.04 23.45 -11.34
CA THR A 89 -11.60 22.81 -12.57
C THR A 89 -10.14 22.40 -12.35
N PHE A 90 -9.87 21.10 -12.48
CA PHE A 90 -8.53 20.54 -12.56
C PHE A 90 -7.73 21.24 -13.67
N ASP A 91 -6.95 22.26 -13.30
CA ASP A 91 -6.05 22.99 -14.18
C ASP A 91 -4.71 22.25 -14.23
N GLY A 92 -4.64 21.18 -15.00
CA GLY A 92 -3.39 20.42 -15.08
C GLY A 92 -3.50 19.10 -15.80
N PHE A 93 -3.78 19.13 -17.11
CA PHE A 93 -3.10 18.38 -18.18
C PHE A 93 -3.98 18.46 -19.44
N SER A 94 -3.83 19.55 -20.20
CA SER A 94 -4.37 19.60 -21.57
C SER A 94 -3.56 18.64 -22.44
N LEU A 95 -4.12 17.45 -22.68
CA LEU A 95 -3.58 16.46 -23.62
C LEU A 95 -3.64 16.93 -25.10
N GLY A 96 -4.12 18.15 -25.36
CA GLY A 96 -4.29 18.75 -26.67
C GLY A 96 -3.05 19.46 -27.26
N ASP A 97 -1.97 19.62 -26.48
CA ASP A 97 -0.78 20.40 -26.91
C ASP A 97 0.42 19.52 -27.31
N MET A 98 0.28 18.18 -27.33
CA MET A 98 1.31 17.26 -27.85
C MET A 98 1.00 16.70 -29.25
N LEU A 99 -0.05 17.19 -29.91
CA LEU A 99 -0.45 16.78 -31.26
C LEU A 99 -0.68 17.99 -32.16
N LYS A 100 0.41 18.73 -32.43
CA LYS A 100 0.67 19.71 -33.50
C LYS A 100 2.12 20.17 -33.26
N ASP A 101 3.08 20.14 -34.18
CA ASP A 101 3.09 20.32 -35.62
C ASP A 101 4.13 19.33 -36.21
N GLU A 102 3.80 18.61 -37.28
CA GLU A 102 4.23 18.85 -38.68
C GLU A 102 5.62 18.25 -39.00
#